data_AF-A0A926PI05-F1
#
_entry.id   AF-A0A926PI05-F1
#
_cell.length_a   1.000
_cell.length_b   1.000
_cell.length_c   1.000
_cell.angle_alpha   90.00
_cell.angle_beta   90.00
_cell.angle_gamma   90.00
#
_symmetry.space_group_name_H-M   'P 1'
#
loop_
_entity.id
_entity.type
_entity.pdbx_description
1 polymer ?
#
loop_
_entity_poly.entity_id
_entity_poly.type
_entity_poly.pdbx_seq_one_letter_code
_entity_poly.pdbx_strand_id
1 'polypeptide(L)'
;MNELIQNEIARIVELQGIDSIVLEEFAQFVVENCKKKLPKKPSKKSLTLTQLKLAVYQHFNVADTSTLKKSGAFQMATNGMEKLELGKKEGWEILYRKFIGVLPEEENETGYGCVNGISIFKYDLPWRAFGLNSQTASTDDVKSAYRELSKIYHPDIPETGNAEVFSRLTIFYKSLTERF
;
A
#
# COMPACT_ATOMS: atom_id res chain seq x y z
N MET A 1 39.27 -9.73 -8.80
CA MET A 1 38.00 -10.19 -9.42
C MET A 1 37.98 -11.71 -9.40
N ASN A 2 36.82 -12.36 -9.26
CA ASN A 2 36.74 -13.83 -9.20
C ASN A 2 36.86 -14.44 -10.61
N GLU A 3 37.52 -15.59 -10.76
CA GLU A 3 37.72 -16.32 -12.03
C GLU A 3 36.40 -16.60 -12.75
N LEU A 4 35.32 -16.89 -12.01
CA LEU A 4 33.99 -17.10 -12.61
C LEU A 4 33.48 -15.87 -13.38
N ILE A 5 33.77 -14.66 -12.89
CA ILE A 5 33.33 -13.42 -13.54
C ILE A 5 34.19 -13.16 -14.78
N GLN A 6 35.50 -13.42 -14.71
CA GLN A 6 36.41 -13.25 -15.83
C GLN A 6 36.08 -14.22 -16.97
N ASN A 7 35.75 -15.48 -16.65
CA ASN A 7 35.34 -16.48 -17.65
C ASN A 7 34.03 -16.09 -18.35
N GLU A 8 33.08 -15.51 -17.61
CA GLU A 8 31.82 -15.04 -18.20
C GLU A 8 32.01 -13.80 -19.07
N ILE A 9 32.90 -12.87 -18.68
CA ILE A 9 33.28 -11.73 -19.52
C ILE A 9 33.89 -12.22 -20.83
N ALA A 10 34.85 -13.15 -20.79
CA ALA A 10 35.47 -13.72 -22.00
C ALA A 10 34.43 -14.36 -22.93
N ARG A 11 33.48 -15.13 -22.37
CA ARG A 11 32.37 -15.73 -23.13
C ARG A 11 31.50 -14.68 -23.82
N ILE A 12 31.18 -13.57 -23.14
CA ILE A 12 30.34 -12.49 -23.69
C ILE A 12 31.09 -11.71 -24.76
N VAL A 13 32.38 -11.43 -24.56
CA VAL A 13 33.24 -10.80 -25.56
C VAL A 13 33.27 -11.61 -26.85
N GLU A 14 33.45 -12.93 -26.75
CA GLU A 14 33.46 -13.84 -27.91
C GLU A 14 32.10 -13.88 -28.64
N LEU A 15 30.98 -13.87 -27.90
CA LEU A 15 29.64 -14.01 -28.48
C LEU A 15 29.06 -12.72 -29.04
N GLN A 16 29.38 -11.58 -28.43
CA GLN A 16 28.70 -10.31 -28.69
C GLN A 16 29.65 -9.24 -29.24
N GLY A 17 30.97 -9.50 -29.31
CA GLY A 17 31.97 -8.55 -29.83
C GLY A 17 32.10 -7.29 -29.00
N ILE A 18 31.68 -7.33 -27.73
CA ILE A 18 31.77 -6.21 -26.79
C ILE A 18 33.21 -6.15 -26.25
N ASP A 19 33.74 -4.95 -26.06
CA ASP A 19 35.09 -4.76 -25.51
C ASP A 19 35.18 -5.28 -24.06
N SER A 20 36.19 -6.12 -23.81
CA SER A 20 36.46 -6.73 -22.50
C SER A 20 36.64 -5.67 -21.41
N ILE A 21 37.27 -4.55 -21.76
CA ILE A 21 37.59 -3.47 -20.82
C ILE A 21 36.30 -2.87 -20.25
N VAL A 22 35.27 -2.67 -21.09
CA VAL A 22 33.98 -2.09 -20.67
C VAL A 22 33.25 -3.02 -19.69
N LEU A 23 33.31 -4.33 -19.94
CA LEU A 23 32.67 -5.33 -19.08
C LEU A 23 33.42 -5.52 -17.76
N GLU A 24 34.74 -5.45 -17.78
CA GLU A 24 35.59 -5.47 -16.58
C GLU A 24 35.34 -4.25 -15.71
N GLU A 25 35.31 -3.05 -16.28
CA GLU A 25 34.98 -1.81 -15.57
C GLU A 25 33.58 -1.87 -14.93
N PHE A 26 32.58 -2.36 -15.67
CA PHE A 26 31.23 -2.51 -15.15
C PHE A 26 31.15 -3.53 -14.02
N ALA A 27 31.78 -4.69 -14.17
CA ALA A 27 31.73 -5.72 -13.15
C ALA A 27 32.56 -5.33 -11.91
N GLN A 28 33.65 -4.57 -12.07
CA GLN A 28 34.36 -3.93 -10.96
C GLN A 28 33.47 -2.91 -10.24
N PHE A 29 32.75 -2.06 -10.98
CA PHE A 29 31.76 -1.14 -10.43
C PHE A 29 30.69 -1.88 -9.63
N VAL A 30 30.15 -3.00 -10.13
CA VAL A 30 29.17 -3.81 -9.40
C VAL A 30 29.78 -4.39 -8.11
N VAL A 31 30.99 -4.96 -8.15
CA VAL A 31 31.66 -5.53 -6.97
C VAL A 31 31.92 -4.46 -5.89
N GLU A 32 32.33 -3.26 -6.30
CA GLU A 32 32.61 -2.15 -5.38
C GLU A 32 31.33 -1.55 -4.78
N ASN A 33 30.21 -1.63 -5.48
CA ASN A 33 28.95 -1.02 -5.06
C ASN A 33 27.91 -2.01 -4.52
N CYS A 34 28.07 -3.33 -4.71
CA CYS A 34 27.07 -4.33 -4.29
C CYS A 34 26.87 -4.41 -2.77
N LYS A 35 27.90 -4.06 -1.99
CA LYS A 35 27.84 -4.01 -0.52
C LYS A 35 27.49 -2.63 0.02
N LYS A 36 27.48 -1.60 -0.82
CA LYS A 36 27.07 -0.26 -0.40
C LYS A 36 25.56 -0.29 -0.17
N LYS A 37 25.15 -0.09 1.08
CA LYS A 37 23.73 0.11 1.39
C LYS A 37 23.27 1.32 0.60
N LEU A 38 22.32 1.12 -0.31
CA LEU A 38 21.56 2.22 -0.90
C LEU A 38 21.12 3.15 0.24
N PRO A 39 21.20 4.47 0.07
CA PRO A 39 20.66 5.40 1.06
C PRO A 39 19.21 4.97 1.33
N LYS A 40 18.94 4.55 2.57
CA LYS A 40 17.58 4.16 2.96
C LYS A 40 16.69 5.35 2.62
N LYS A 41 15.78 5.17 1.65
CA LYS A 41 14.67 6.11 1.42
C LYS A 41 14.09 6.42 2.80
N PRO A 42 13.86 7.69 3.18
CA PRO A 42 13.38 8.02 4.52
C PRO A 42 12.10 7.23 4.76
N SER A 43 12.19 6.15 5.54
CA SER A 43 11.03 5.34 5.88
C SER A 43 10.17 6.24 6.75
N LYS A 44 8.98 6.59 6.27
CA LYS A 44 7.97 7.25 7.10
C LYS A 44 7.88 6.43 8.40
N LYS A 45 8.16 7.07 9.54
CA LYS A 45 8.33 6.37 10.82
C LYS A 45 7.01 5.68 11.16
N SER A 46 7.06 4.37 11.38
CA SER A 46 5.88 3.61 11.78
C SER A 46 5.35 4.08 13.12
N LEU A 47 4.02 4.08 13.27
CA LEU A 47 3.40 4.47 14.53
C LEU A 47 3.78 3.47 15.63
N THR A 48 4.14 4.02 16.78
CA THR A 48 4.36 3.23 18.00
C THR A 48 3.04 2.66 18.51
N LEU A 49 3.09 1.56 19.26
CA LEU A 49 1.90 0.96 19.87
C LEU A 49 1.12 1.98 20.73
N THR A 50 1.82 2.86 21.43
CA THR A 50 1.21 3.92 22.26
C THR A 50 0.43 4.91 21.40
N GLN A 51 0.98 5.33 20.26
CA GLN A 51 0.30 6.25 19.33
C GLN A 51 -0.93 5.60 18.69
N LEU A 52 -0.82 4.34 18.28
CA LEU A 52 -1.96 3.57 17.75
C LEU A 52 -3.10 3.49 18.75
N LYS A 53 -2.78 3.10 20.00
CA LYS A 53 -3.74 3.04 21.10
C LYS A 53 -4.41 4.39 21.36
N LEU A 54 -3.61 5.45 21.47
CA LEU A 54 -4.12 6.80 21.74
C LEU A 54 -5.09 7.26 20.65
N ALA A 55 -4.77 7.05 19.38
CA ALA A 55 -5.65 7.41 18.27
C ALA A 55 -7.00 6.66 18.33
N VAL A 56 -6.96 5.35 18.62
CA VAL A 56 -8.17 4.54 18.79
C VAL A 56 -8.98 5.01 20.01
N TYR A 57 -8.33 5.31 21.13
CA TYR A 57 -8.99 5.82 22.33
C TYR A 57 -9.70 7.15 22.09
N GLN A 58 -9.03 8.07 21.38
CA GLN A 58 -9.60 9.35 20.99
C GLN A 58 -10.83 9.17 20.10
N HIS A 59 -10.77 8.27 19.12
CA HIS A 59 -11.90 8.00 18.22
C HIS A 59 -13.14 7.46 18.95
N PHE A 60 -12.95 6.55 19.92
CA PHE A 60 -14.04 6.00 20.72
C PHE A 60 -14.36 6.81 21.98
N ASN A 61 -13.69 7.94 22.20
CA ASN A 61 -13.81 8.79 23.38
C ASN A 61 -13.66 8.03 24.72
N VAL A 62 -12.62 7.20 24.82
CA VAL A 62 -12.29 6.40 26.01
C VAL A 62 -10.87 6.70 26.50
N ALA A 63 -10.53 6.32 27.73
CA ALA A 63 -9.23 6.63 28.33
C ALA A 63 -8.19 5.51 28.14
N ASP A 64 -8.62 4.25 28.12
CA ASP A 64 -7.72 3.10 28.15
C ASP A 64 -8.31 1.85 27.47
N THR A 65 -7.54 0.77 27.43
CA THR A 65 -8.00 -0.50 26.83
C THR A 65 -9.17 -1.14 27.60
N SER A 66 -9.24 -0.93 28.92
CA SER A 66 -10.29 -1.54 29.77
C SER A 66 -11.65 -0.92 29.46
N THR A 67 -11.68 0.40 29.37
CA THR A 67 -12.85 1.20 29.01
C THR A 67 -13.22 1.03 27.54
N LEU A 68 -12.24 0.90 26.63
CA LEU A 68 -12.49 0.58 25.23
C LEU A 68 -13.26 -0.75 25.07
N LYS A 69 -12.82 -1.82 25.74
CA LYS A 69 -13.47 -3.14 25.66
C LYS A 69 -14.91 -3.14 26.21
N LYS A 70 -15.20 -2.24 27.15
CA LYS A 70 -16.53 -2.07 27.76
C LYS A 70 -17.41 -1.08 26.99
N SER A 71 -16.83 -0.31 26.07
CA SER A 71 -17.58 0.67 25.28
C SER A 71 -18.53 -0.04 24.32
N GLY A 72 -19.82 0.25 24.44
CA GLY A 72 -20.84 -0.26 23.52
C GLY A 72 -20.55 0.18 22.08
N ALA A 73 -20.06 1.41 21.87
CA ALA A 73 -19.69 1.90 20.53
C ALA A 73 -18.58 1.05 19.89
N PHE A 74 -17.56 0.68 20.68
CA PHE A 74 -16.48 -0.20 20.20
C PHE A 74 -16.99 -1.62 19.92
N GLN A 75 -17.81 -2.19 20.80
CA GLN A 75 -18.38 -3.53 20.61
C GLN A 75 -19.28 -3.58 19.36
N MET A 76 -20.10 -2.55 19.14
CA MET A 76 -20.92 -2.44 17.94
C MET A 76 -20.07 -2.28 16.68
N ALA A 77 -19.06 -1.39 16.70
CA ALA A 77 -18.20 -1.12 15.55
C ALA A 77 -17.32 -2.33 15.16
N THR A 78 -16.94 -3.14 16.15
CA THR A 78 -16.14 -4.36 15.93
C THR A 78 -16.99 -5.62 15.77
N ASN A 79 -18.32 -5.50 15.82
CA ASN A 79 -19.21 -6.63 15.64
C ASN A 79 -19.10 -7.17 14.20
N GLY A 80 -18.79 -8.46 14.05
CA GLY A 80 -18.53 -9.08 12.76
C GLY A 80 -17.12 -8.88 12.20
N MET A 81 -16.21 -8.21 12.92
CA MET A 81 -14.79 -8.23 12.58
C MET A 81 -14.17 -9.59 12.94
N GLU A 82 -13.12 -9.97 12.21
CA GLU A 82 -12.28 -11.10 12.60
C GLU A 82 -11.69 -10.90 14.01
N LYS A 83 -11.32 -11.99 14.66
CA LYS A 83 -10.87 -11.99 16.06
C LYS A 83 -9.69 -11.03 16.26
N LEU A 84 -9.96 -9.88 16.88
CA LEU A 84 -8.96 -8.85 17.13
C LEU A 84 -8.03 -9.23 18.29
N GLU A 85 -6.75 -9.39 18.00
CA GLU A 85 -5.72 -9.63 19.01
C GLU A 85 -5.20 -8.33 19.61
N LEU A 86 -5.93 -7.74 20.56
CA LEU A 86 -5.57 -6.48 21.22
C LEU A 86 -4.29 -6.57 22.10
N GLY A 87 -3.71 -7.76 22.24
CA GLY A 87 -2.41 -7.97 22.87
C GLY A 87 -1.21 -7.72 21.96
N LYS A 88 -1.42 -7.73 20.64
CA LYS A 88 -0.35 -7.55 19.64
C LYS A 88 -0.53 -6.25 18.87
N LYS A 89 0.56 -5.72 18.30
CA LYS A 89 0.54 -4.45 17.55
C LYS A 89 -0.37 -4.53 16.33
N GLU A 90 -0.37 -5.68 15.66
CA GLU A 90 -1.13 -5.97 14.44
C GLU A 90 -2.64 -5.78 14.66
N GLY A 91 -3.17 -6.18 15.82
CA GLY A 91 -4.58 -5.95 16.16
C GLY A 91 -4.93 -4.46 16.27
N TRP A 92 -4.01 -3.63 16.78
CA TRP A 92 -4.19 -2.17 16.84
C TRP A 92 -4.04 -1.51 15.49
N GLU A 93 -3.17 -2.02 14.62
CA GLU A 93 -3.07 -1.55 13.24
C GLU A 93 -4.36 -1.82 12.46
N ILE A 94 -4.97 -3.00 12.61
CA ILE A 94 -6.27 -3.31 11.99
C ILE A 94 -7.34 -2.30 12.41
N LEU A 95 -7.44 -2.01 13.72
CA LEU A 95 -8.35 -1.00 14.24
C LEU A 95 -8.06 0.40 13.67
N TYR A 96 -6.78 0.77 13.59
CA TYR A 96 -6.36 2.04 13.05
C TYR A 96 -6.78 2.17 11.58
N ARG A 97 -6.52 1.15 10.76
CA ARG A 97 -6.90 1.12 9.34
C ARG A 97 -8.40 1.23 9.14
N LYS A 98 -9.18 0.61 10.03
CA LYS A 98 -10.65 0.56 9.93
C LYS A 98 -11.33 1.86 10.36
N PHE A 99 -10.86 2.50 11.43
CA PHE A 99 -11.58 3.60 12.09
C PHE A 99 -10.88 4.96 12.01
N ILE A 100 -9.55 4.98 11.88
CA ILE A 100 -8.77 6.21 11.94
C ILE A 100 -8.35 6.66 10.56
N GLY A 101 -7.69 5.78 9.80
CA GLY A 101 -7.21 6.09 8.46
C GLY A 101 -5.92 5.36 8.10
N VAL A 102 -5.16 5.94 7.19
CA VAL A 102 -3.96 5.33 6.61
C VAL A 102 -2.77 5.45 7.55
N LEU A 103 -2.06 4.35 7.76
CA LEU A 103 -0.80 4.34 8.50
C LEU A 103 0.25 5.16 7.73
N PRO A 104 1.07 6.00 8.41
CA PRO A 104 2.08 6.82 7.75
C PRO A 104 3.02 6.03 6.83
N GLU A 105 3.44 4.84 7.25
CA GLU A 105 4.30 3.95 6.49
C GLU A 105 3.63 3.33 5.24
N GLU A 106 2.30 3.26 5.21
CA GLU A 106 1.49 2.74 4.08
C GLU A 106 0.97 3.87 3.19
N GLU A 107 1.32 5.11 3.50
CA GLU A 107 0.87 6.26 2.75
C GLU A 107 1.72 6.47 1.50
N ASN A 108 1.05 6.58 0.34
CA ASN A 108 1.65 6.60 -0.99
C ASN A 108 2.29 5.25 -1.35
N GLU A 109 1.71 4.16 -0.85
CA GLU A 109 2.09 2.79 -1.24
C GLU A 109 1.82 2.60 -2.75
N THR A 110 2.73 1.90 -3.42
CA THR A 110 2.66 1.58 -4.85
C THR A 110 2.79 0.07 -5.02
N GLY A 111 2.05 -0.51 -5.95
CA GLY A 111 2.08 -1.94 -6.23
C GLY A 111 0.69 -2.52 -6.44
N TYR A 112 0.58 -3.84 -6.28
CA TYR A 112 -0.70 -4.55 -6.45
C TYR A 112 -1.78 -4.00 -5.53
N GLY A 113 -2.96 -3.70 -6.11
CA GLY A 113 -4.10 -3.16 -5.35
C GLY A 113 -3.88 -1.76 -4.76
N CYS A 114 -2.78 -1.08 -5.09
CA CYS A 114 -2.55 0.28 -4.65
C CYS A 114 -3.08 1.26 -5.71
N VAL A 115 -4.09 2.04 -5.34
CA VAL A 115 -4.71 3.04 -6.20
C VAL A 115 -4.67 4.38 -5.47
N ASN A 116 -4.17 5.42 -6.13
CA ASN A 116 -4.04 6.76 -5.53
C ASN A 116 -3.31 6.77 -4.17
N GLY A 117 -2.27 5.94 -4.07
CA GLY A 117 -1.38 5.90 -2.91
C GLY A 117 -1.93 5.17 -1.69
N ILE A 118 -3.01 4.39 -1.84
CA ILE A 118 -3.54 3.50 -0.80
C ILE A 118 -3.85 2.12 -1.34
N SER A 119 -3.67 1.09 -0.51
CA SER A 119 -4.15 -0.25 -0.83
C SER A 119 -5.67 -0.35 -0.63
N ILE A 120 -6.42 -0.53 -1.72
CA ILE A 120 -7.90 -0.59 -1.68
C ILE A 120 -8.42 -1.86 -1.00
N PHE A 121 -7.56 -2.85 -0.78
CA PHE A 121 -7.87 -4.08 -0.05
C PHE A 121 -7.66 -3.93 1.46
N LYS A 122 -6.73 -3.07 1.88
CA LYS A 122 -6.48 -2.78 3.31
C LYS A 122 -7.41 -1.69 3.86
N TYR A 123 -7.87 -0.78 3.01
CA TYR A 123 -8.57 0.44 3.41
C TYR A 123 -9.93 0.59 2.74
N ASP A 124 -10.97 0.88 3.52
CA ASP A 124 -12.31 1.27 3.04
C ASP A 124 -12.39 2.81 2.86
N LEU A 125 -11.54 3.38 2.02
CA LEU A 125 -11.44 4.83 1.79
C LEU A 125 -11.81 5.19 0.34
N PRO A 126 -13.11 5.10 -0.04
CA PRO A 126 -13.54 5.21 -1.43
C PRO A 126 -13.17 6.56 -2.07
N TRP A 127 -13.36 7.67 -1.35
CA TRP A 127 -12.97 9.00 -1.84
C TRP A 127 -11.48 9.08 -2.20
N ARG A 128 -10.60 8.60 -1.31
CA ARG A 128 -9.16 8.59 -1.54
C ARG A 128 -8.75 7.63 -2.65
N ALA A 129 -9.41 6.47 -2.75
CA ALA A 129 -9.18 5.52 -3.84
C ALA A 129 -9.50 6.14 -5.21
N PHE A 130 -10.48 7.05 -5.28
CA PHE A 130 -10.80 7.82 -6.49
C PHE A 130 -9.98 9.12 -6.66
N GLY A 131 -9.10 9.45 -5.71
CA GLY A 131 -8.32 10.70 -5.75
C GLY A 131 -9.17 11.95 -5.50
N LEU A 132 -10.31 11.79 -4.81
CA LEU A 132 -11.32 12.83 -4.59
C LEU A 132 -11.37 13.25 -3.12
N ASN A 133 -11.85 14.47 -2.88
CA ASN A 133 -12.12 15.00 -1.55
C ASN A 133 -13.63 14.92 -1.26
N SER A 134 -13.99 14.26 -0.17
CA SER A 134 -15.39 14.05 0.24
C SER A 134 -16.17 15.33 0.52
N GLN A 135 -15.50 16.45 0.78
CA GLN A 135 -16.14 17.73 1.06
C GLN A 135 -16.44 18.55 -0.20
N THR A 136 -15.75 18.30 -1.31
CA THR A 136 -15.82 19.13 -2.52
C THR A 136 -16.24 18.38 -3.76
N ALA A 137 -16.05 17.06 -3.80
CA ALA A 137 -16.32 16.25 -4.97
C ALA A 137 -17.83 15.96 -5.14
N SER A 138 -18.30 16.10 -6.37
CA SER A 138 -19.65 15.77 -6.80
C SER A 138 -19.80 14.30 -7.19
N THR A 139 -21.04 13.84 -7.37
CA THR A 139 -21.31 12.51 -7.92
C THR A 139 -20.76 12.32 -9.33
N ASP A 140 -20.64 13.39 -10.12
CA ASP A 140 -20.12 13.30 -11.49
C ASP A 140 -18.59 13.21 -11.52
N ASP A 141 -17.91 13.78 -10.51
CA ASP A 141 -16.47 13.57 -10.29
C ASP A 141 -16.19 12.10 -9.96
N VAL A 142 -17.01 11.49 -9.10
CA VAL A 142 -16.91 10.06 -8.76
C VAL A 142 -17.12 9.19 -10.00
N LYS A 143 -18.13 9.48 -10.83
CA LYS A 143 -18.36 8.75 -12.10
C LYS A 143 -17.18 8.90 -13.06
N SER A 144 -16.62 10.10 -13.16
CA SER A 144 -15.49 10.38 -14.04
C SER A 144 -14.25 9.63 -13.57
N ALA A 145 -13.91 9.72 -12.29
CA ALA A 145 -12.78 8.99 -11.69
C ALA A 145 -12.95 7.47 -11.84
N TYR A 146 -14.15 6.94 -11.60
CA TYR A 146 -14.42 5.52 -11.78
C TYR A 146 -14.25 5.07 -13.23
N ARG A 147 -14.70 5.87 -14.21
CA ARG A 147 -14.50 5.56 -15.64
C ARG A 147 -13.02 5.52 -16.02
N GLU A 148 -12.23 6.48 -15.55
CA GLU A 148 -10.79 6.50 -15.83
C GLU A 148 -10.07 5.31 -15.20
N LEU A 149 -10.37 4.97 -13.94
CA LEU A 149 -9.80 3.77 -13.32
C LEU A 149 -10.28 2.48 -13.97
N SER A 150 -11.53 2.43 -14.44
CA SER A 150 -12.07 1.27 -15.18
C SER A 150 -11.28 1.03 -16.46
N LYS A 151 -10.93 2.08 -17.21
CA LYS A 151 -10.10 1.95 -18.43
C LYS A 151 -8.68 1.45 -18.16
N ILE A 152 -8.23 1.44 -16.91
CA ILE A 152 -6.90 0.94 -16.52
C ILE A 152 -7.03 -0.49 -15.99
N TYR A 153 -7.99 -0.74 -15.10
CA TYR A 153 -8.08 -1.98 -14.35
C TYR A 153 -9.11 -2.98 -14.89
N HIS A 154 -9.85 -2.68 -15.96
CA HIS A 154 -10.81 -3.62 -16.56
C HIS A 154 -10.15 -4.96 -16.86
N PRO A 155 -10.76 -6.11 -16.50
CA PRO A 155 -10.15 -7.43 -16.66
C PRO A 155 -9.75 -7.77 -18.11
N ASP A 156 -10.40 -7.15 -19.09
CA ASP A 156 -10.10 -7.37 -20.52
C ASP A 156 -8.81 -6.68 -21.00
N ILE A 157 -8.15 -5.87 -20.17
CA ILE A 157 -6.93 -5.17 -20.54
C ILE A 157 -5.72 -6.08 -20.27
N PRO A 158 -4.91 -6.45 -21.28
CA PRO A 158 -3.87 -7.47 -21.12
C PRO A 158 -2.76 -7.11 -20.12
N GLU A 159 -2.36 -5.85 -20.03
CA GLU A 159 -1.19 -5.43 -19.23
C GLU A 159 -1.56 -4.93 -17.82
N THR A 160 -2.65 -4.17 -17.70
CA THR A 160 -3.05 -3.50 -16.46
C THR A 160 -4.36 -4.01 -15.88
N GLY A 161 -5.07 -4.88 -16.61
CA GLY A 161 -6.36 -5.42 -16.21
C GLY A 161 -6.26 -6.30 -14.97
N ASN A 162 -7.20 -6.09 -14.04
CA ASN A 162 -7.27 -6.87 -12.81
C ASN A 162 -8.71 -6.94 -12.28
N ALA A 163 -9.30 -8.14 -12.34
CA ALA A 163 -10.67 -8.39 -11.93
C ALA A 163 -10.95 -8.05 -10.44
N GLU A 164 -10.01 -8.36 -9.54
CA GLU A 164 -10.18 -8.10 -8.10
C GLU A 164 -10.15 -6.60 -7.79
N VAL A 165 -9.19 -5.88 -8.38
CA VAL A 165 -9.06 -4.42 -8.24
C VAL A 165 -10.29 -3.74 -8.83
N PHE A 166 -10.71 -4.15 -10.02
CA PHE A 166 -11.91 -3.62 -10.67
C PHE A 166 -13.18 -3.86 -9.85
N SER A 167 -13.37 -5.07 -9.35
CA SER A 167 -14.50 -5.43 -8.47
C SER A 167 -14.51 -4.56 -7.22
N ARG A 168 -13.35 -4.36 -6.59
CA ARG A 168 -13.22 -3.53 -5.40
C ARG A 168 -13.53 -2.05 -5.66
N LEU A 169 -13.05 -1.50 -6.78
CA LEU A 169 -13.40 -0.14 -7.22
C LEU A 169 -14.90 -0.01 -7.51
N THR A 170 -15.53 -1.04 -8.05
CA THR A 170 -16.98 -1.06 -8.29
C THR A 170 -17.76 -0.96 -6.98
N ILE A 171 -17.33 -1.69 -5.93
CA ILE A 171 -17.94 -1.60 -4.59
C ILE A 171 -17.82 -0.17 -4.03
N PHE A 172 -16.66 0.46 -4.16
CA PHE A 172 -16.46 1.84 -3.73
C PHE A 172 -17.28 2.84 -4.54
N TYR A 173 -17.42 2.63 -5.84
CA TYR A 173 -18.26 3.47 -6.68
C TYR A 173 -19.71 3.41 -6.20
N LYS A 174 -20.25 2.20 -6.02
CA LYS A 174 -21.62 1.99 -5.53
C LYS A 174 -21.83 2.62 -4.16
N SER A 175 -20.89 2.47 -3.23
CA SER A 175 -21.04 3.05 -1.88
C SER A 175 -21.07 4.58 -1.86
N LEU A 176 -20.56 5.24 -2.90
CA LEU A 176 -20.62 6.71 -3.03
C LEU A 176 -21.82 7.21 -3.84
N THR A 177 -22.38 6.39 -4.73
CA THR A 177 -23.44 6.82 -5.65
C THR A 177 -24.82 6.27 -5.33
N GLU A 178 -24.91 5.08 -4.75
CA GLU A 178 -26.18 4.47 -4.34
C GLU A 178 -26.54 4.99 -2.95
N ARG A 179 -27.61 5.77 -2.84
CA ARG A 179 -28.19 6.17 -1.55
C ARG A 179 -29.01 5.00 -1.02
N PHE A 180 -28.70 4.53 0.19
CA PHE A 180 -29.52 3.60 0.96
C PHE A 180 -30.61 4.34 1.73
#